data_AF-A0A061QPL2-F1
#
_entry.id   AF-A0A061QPL2-F1
#
_cell.length_a   1.000
_cell.length_b   1.000
_cell.length_c   1.000
_cell.angle_alpha   90.00
_cell.angle_beta   90.00
_cell.angle_gamma   90.00
#
_symmetry.space_group_name_H-M   'P 1'
#
loop_
_entity.id
_entity.type
_entity.pdbx_description
1 polymer ?
#
loop_
_entity_poly.entity_id
_entity_poly.type
_entity_poly.pdbx_seq_one_letter_code
_entity_poly.pdbx_strand_id
1 'polypeptide(L)' 'MYRGGKICLTVHFKPLWAKNVPRFGIAHAMCLGLAPWLAAEVPHLVEAGIVQPKA' A
#
# COMPACT_ATOMS: atom_id res chain seq x y z
N MET A 1 -7.89 5.72 -2.48
CA MET A 1 -7.62 4.89 -3.67
C MET A 1 -7.81 5.72 -4.95
N TYR A 2 -7.05 5.42 -6.01
CA TYR A 2 -7.32 5.95 -7.35
C TYR A 2 -8.40 5.13 -8.07
N ARG A 3 -8.99 5.71 -9.12
CA ARG A 3 -10.03 5.05 -9.94
C ARG A 3 -9.53 3.71 -10.47
N GLY A 4 -10.37 2.67 -10.34
CA GLY A 4 -10.05 1.31 -10.77
C GLY A 4 -9.25 0.48 -9.77
N GLY A 5 -9.33 0.78 -8.46
CA GLY A 5 -8.78 -0.07 -7.41
C GLY A 5 -7.26 0.05 -7.20
N LYS A 6 -6.60 1.03 -7.81
CA LYS A 6 -5.18 1.30 -7.56
C LYS A 6 -5.01 1.97 -6.19
N ILE A 7 -4.16 1.41 -5.34
CA ILE A 7 -3.90 1.96 -4.00
C ILE A 7 -3.16 3.30 -4.07
N CYS A 8 -3.46 4.18 -3.11
CA CYS A 8 -2.75 5.45 -2.97
C CYS A 8 -1.52 5.24 -2.09
N LEU A 9 -0.33 5.18 -2.68
CA LEU A 9 0.91 5.11 -1.92
C LEU A 9 1.26 6.47 -1.31
N THR A 10 2.13 6.45 -0.30
CA THR A 10 2.65 7.67 0.32
C THR A 10 3.49 8.47 -0.67
N VAL A 11 3.52 9.79 -0.50
CA VAL A 11 4.34 10.71 -1.31
C VAL A 11 5.83 10.36 -1.24
N HIS A 12 6.26 9.72 -0.15
CA HIS A 12 7.65 9.29 0.09
C HIS A 12 8.07 8.05 -0.72
N PHE A 13 7.12 7.22 -1.16
CA PHE A 13 7.44 5.98 -1.85
C PHE A 13 8.11 6.20 -3.21
N LYS A 14 7.62 7.15 -4.01
CA LYS A 14 8.16 7.42 -5.37
C LYS A 14 9.64 7.84 -5.34
N PRO A 15 10.06 8.84 -4.52
CA PRO A 15 11.48 9.19 -4.40
C PRO A 15 12.34 8.06 -3.84
N LEU A 16 11.83 7.30 -2.86
CA LEU A 16 12.53 6.15 -2.30
C LEU A 16 12.80 5.08 -3.36
N TRP A 17 11.78 4.76 -4.17
CA TRP A 17 11.89 3.79 -5.25
C TRP A 17 12.91 4.23 -6.31
N ALA A 18 12.79 5.47 -6.81
CA ALA A 18 13.65 5.99 -7.86
C ALA A 18 15.14 5.94 -7.49
N LYS A 19 15.50 6.21 -6.23
CA LYS A 19 16.88 6.16 -5.73
C LYS A 19 17.47 4.76 -5.66
N ASN A 20 16.65 3.71 -5.67
CA ASN A 20 17.08 2.33 -5.45
C ASN A 20 16.88 1.43 -6.68
N VAL A 21 16.45 1.98 -7.83
CA VAL A 21 16.45 1.25 -9.10
C VAL A 21 17.90 0.99 -9.53
N PRO A 22 18.26 -0.22 -10.02
CA PRO A 22 17.41 -1.39 -10.30
C PRO A 22 17.37 -2.44 -9.17
N ARG A 23 17.84 -2.11 -7.96
CA ARG A 23 17.98 -3.07 -6.84
C ARG A 23 16.63 -3.52 -6.27
N PHE A 24 15.62 -2.66 -6.33
CA PHE A 24 14.28 -2.99 -5.85
C PHE A 24 13.48 -3.79 -6.87
N GLY A 25 12.71 -4.75 -6.35
CA GLY A 25 11.87 -5.67 -7.12
C GLY A 25 10.51 -5.87 -6.45
N ILE A 26 9.77 -6.89 -6.87
CA ILE A 26 8.38 -7.11 -6.41
C ILE A 26 8.29 -7.26 -4.88
N ALA A 27 9.20 -8.02 -4.26
CA ALA A 27 9.23 -8.17 -2.80
C ALA A 27 9.37 -6.81 -2.08
N HIS A 28 10.23 -5.92 -2.58
CA HIS A 28 10.39 -4.57 -2.05
C HIS A 28 9.12 -3.72 -2.26
N ALA A 29 8.45 -3.85 -3.41
CA ALA A 29 7.18 -3.15 -3.66
C ALA A 29 6.07 -3.60 -2.69
N MET A 30 6.01 -4.90 -2.39
CA MET A 30 5.06 -5.44 -1.41
C MET A 30 5.37 -4.93 0.00
N CYS A 31 6.63 -4.99 0.45
CA CYS A 31 7.01 -4.60 1.80
C CYS A 31 6.99 -3.08 2.02
N LEU A 32 7.41 -2.28 1.05
CA LEU A 32 7.55 -0.82 1.20
C LEU A 32 6.32 -0.04 0.71
N GLY A 33 5.51 -0.64 -0.17
CA GLY A 33 4.32 -0.01 -0.75
C GLY A 33 3.02 -0.57 -0.17
N LEU A 34 2.78 -1.86 -0.35
CA LEU A 34 1.51 -2.49 0.00
C LEU A 34 1.33 -2.67 1.51
N ALA A 35 2.34 -3.18 2.21
CA ALA A 35 2.22 -3.48 3.65
C ALA A 35 1.92 -2.22 4.50
N PRO A 36 2.62 -1.07 4.31
CA PRO A 36 2.29 0.15 5.05
C PRO A 36 0.91 0.71 4.69
N TRP A 37 0.48 0.55 3.44
CA TRP A 37 -0.87 0.95 3.00
C TRP A 37 -1.94 0.11 3.70
N LEU A 38 -1.77 -1.21 3.76
CA LEU A 38 -2.69 -2.10 4.48
C LEU A 38 -2.76 -1.75 5.98
N ALA A 39 -1.60 -1.48 6.61
CA ALA A 39 -1.55 -1.15 8.02
C ALA A 39 -2.31 0.14 8.37
N ALA A 40 -2.35 1.12 7.46
CA ALA A 40 -3.06 2.38 7.67
C ALA A 40 -4.55 2.28 7.30
N GLU A 41 -4.87 1.66 6.17
CA GLU A 41 -6.22 1.75 5.59
C GLU A 41 -7.14 0.62 6.05
N VAL A 42 -6.62 -0.58 6.33
CA VAL A 42 -7.47 -1.70 6.77
C VAL A 42 -8.18 -1.39 8.10
N PRO A 43 -7.52 -0.85 9.15
CA PRO A 43 -8.22 -0.48 10.39
C PRO A 43 -9.34 0.52 10.14
N HIS A 44 -9.09 1.53 9.30
CA HIS A 44 -10.11 2.53 8.95
C HIS A 44 -11.31 1.89 8.23
N LEU A 45 -11.07 0.96 7.31
CA LEU A 45 -12.13 0.25 6.60
C LEU A 45 -12.93 -0.71 7.50
N VAL A 46 -12.29 -1.31 8.50
CA VAL A 46 -12.95 -2.14 9.52
C VAL A 46 -13.83 -1.27 10.43
N GLU A 47 -13.32 -0.15 10.92
CA GLU A 47 -14.08 0.81 11.74
C GLU A 47 -15.27 1.42 11.00
N ALA A 48 -15.10 1.69 9.69
CA ALA A 48 -16.19 2.15 8.83
C ALA A 48 -17.21 1.06 8.46
N GLY A 49 -16.98 -0.20 8.85
CA GLY A 49 -17.86 -1.33 8.55
C GLY A 49 -17.88 -1.76 7.07
N ILE A 50 -16.92 -1.32 6.27
CA ILE A 50 -16.84 -1.60 4.82
C ILE A 50 -16.26 -3.00 4.56
N VAL A 51 -15.40 -3.49 5.47
CA VAL A 51 -14.72 -4.79 5.35
C VAL A 51 -15.09 -5.67 6.54
N GLN A 52 -15.36 -6.95 6.27
CA GLN A 52 -15.69 -7.98 7.25
C GLN A 52 -14.61 -9.07 7.28
N PRO A 53 -14.41 -9.76 8.42
CA PRO A 53 -13.53 -10.91 8.49
C PRO A 53 -13.92 -11.97 7.47
N LYS A 54 -12.91 -12.61 6.86
CA LYS A 54 -13.14 -13.76 6.01
C LYS A 54 -13.44 -14.98 6.91
N ALA A 55 -14.53 -15.69 6.60
CA ALA A 55 -14.88 -16.97 7.24
C ALA A 55 -13.87 -18.08 6.92
#